data_AF-A0A6U3QJ30-F1
#
_entry.id   AF-A0A6U3QJ30-F1
#
_cell.length_a   1.000
_cell.length_b   1.000
_cell.length_c   1.000
_cell.angle_alpha   90.00
_cell.angle_beta   90.00
_cell.angle_gamma   90.00
#
_symmetry.space_group_name_H-M   'P 1'
#
loop_
_entity.id
_entity.type
_entity.pdbx_description
1 polymer ?
#
loop_
_entity_poly.entity_id
_entity_poly.type
_entity_poly.pdbx_seq_one_letter_code
_entity_poly.pdbx_strand_id
1 'polypeptide(L)'
;MSNNNENSTTSSLQLIPETVLKKKHDLDEMKMKRAAAAQPGNNKVFSRKTKAIKIIKPEKFLSRATSRINHERRFKRVNKKGMQKRASNSKVVEDQIVTVEEGDERTLAVAEGEEEDATTIPRANNSVGANIVFAIRIRNEKRAIPANVKRALGRMRLRNVNEGVFLRYDEYTRKGLHLVEPWVVYGVPSKATITDLLKRRGHLKIDTQRVPLTDNTLIEEHMSDYNMLCVEDIVHELHSVGEYFGQVSTFLWPFRLAAFSSKFQKRVLNMKDGQRGDYGDVGESMDDMIRKVL
;
A
#
# COMPACT_ATOMS: atom_id res chain seq x y z
N MET A 1 -42.43 54.39 -39.10
CA MET A 1 -42.86 52.98 -38.96
C MET A 1 -41.58 52.19 -38.67
N SER A 2 -41.09 52.18 -37.43
CA SER A 2 -41.55 51.34 -36.30
C SER A 2 -41.34 49.86 -36.64
N ASN A 3 -40.19 49.27 -36.32
CA ASN A 3 -39.70 48.77 -35.02
C ASN A 3 -39.83 47.24 -34.95
N ASN A 4 -38.65 46.61 -34.93
CA ASN A 4 -38.21 45.44 -34.19
C ASN A 4 -39.23 44.34 -33.85
N ASN A 5 -38.92 43.12 -34.28
CA ASN A 5 -39.09 41.96 -33.41
C ASN A 5 -38.02 40.90 -33.70
N GLU A 6 -36.91 40.98 -32.97
CA GLU A 6 -35.96 39.89 -32.83
C GLU A 6 -36.59 38.82 -31.93
N ASN A 7 -36.85 37.64 -32.50
CA ASN A 7 -37.38 36.49 -31.77
C ASN A 7 -36.33 35.97 -30.78
N SER A 8 -36.57 36.19 -29.48
CA SER A 8 -35.83 35.56 -28.39
C SER A 8 -36.20 34.07 -28.28
N THR A 9 -35.47 33.22 -29.00
CA THR A 9 -35.50 31.77 -28.80
C THR A 9 -34.65 31.39 -27.59
N THR A 10 -35.13 31.68 -26.38
CA THR A 10 -34.66 31.02 -25.16
C THR A 10 -35.82 30.20 -24.60
N SER A 11 -36.05 29.05 -25.22
CA SER A 11 -36.85 27.97 -24.65
C SER A 11 -36.38 27.74 -23.21
N SER A 12 -37.24 28.08 -22.25
CA SER A 12 -37.07 27.86 -20.83
C SER A 12 -36.73 26.39 -20.57
N LEU A 13 -35.44 26.09 -20.38
CA LEU A 13 -35.03 24.85 -19.72
C LEU A 13 -35.72 24.88 -18.35
N GLN A 14 -36.69 23.99 -18.12
CA GLN A 14 -37.32 23.84 -16.81
C GLN A 14 -36.21 23.55 -15.79
N LEU A 15 -35.87 24.56 -15.00
CA LEU A 15 -34.85 24.49 -13.96
C LEU A 15 -35.35 23.46 -12.93
N ILE A 16 -34.78 22.25 -12.95
CA ILE A 16 -35.11 21.24 -11.95
C ILE A 16 -34.68 21.83 -10.59
N PRO A 17 -35.59 21.95 -9.61
CA PRO A 17 -35.23 22.53 -8.33
C PRO A 17 -34.15 21.68 -7.65
N GLU A 18 -33.13 22.33 -7.09
CA GLU A 18 -31.96 21.68 -6.45
C GLU A 18 -32.36 20.63 -5.41
N THR A 19 -33.52 20.81 -4.77
CA THR A 19 -34.08 19.87 -3.79
C THR A 19 -34.38 18.49 -4.38
N VAL A 20 -34.79 18.41 -5.65
CA VAL A 20 -35.06 17.13 -6.33
C VAL A 20 -33.76 16.44 -6.73
N LEU A 21 -32.77 17.23 -7.18
CA LEU A 21 -31.44 16.72 -7.52
C LEU A 21 -30.72 16.16 -6.28
N LYS A 22 -30.80 16.87 -5.15
CA LYS A 22 -30.21 16.43 -3.87
C LYS A 22 -30.80 15.09 -3.41
N LYS A 23 -32.14 14.95 -3.43
CA LYS A 23 -32.81 13.68 -3.08
C LYS A 23 -32.38 12.50 -3.96
N LYS A 24 -32.16 12.75 -5.25
CA LYS A 24 -31.68 11.72 -6.18
C LYS A 24 -30.24 11.32 -5.86
N HIS A 25 -29.36 12.30 -5.61
CA HIS A 25 -27.98 12.04 -5.22
C HIS A 25 -27.89 11.26 -3.90
N ASP A 26 -28.68 11.65 -2.89
CA ASP A 26 -28.76 10.96 -1.60
C ASP A 26 -29.22 9.50 -1.76
N LEU A 27 -30.19 9.26 -2.66
CA LEU A 27 -30.66 7.91 -2.99
C LEU A 27 -29.60 7.07 -3.68
N ASP A 28 -28.88 7.65 -4.64
CA ASP A 28 -27.82 6.95 -5.36
C ASP A 28 -26.62 6.67 -4.44
N GLU A 29 -26.28 7.59 -3.54
CA GLU A 29 -25.29 7.37 -2.49
C GLU A 29 -25.73 6.26 -1.53
N MET A 30 -27.00 6.21 -1.12
CA MET A 30 -27.53 5.10 -0.32
C MET A 30 -27.46 3.76 -1.05
N LYS A 31 -27.75 3.72 -2.35
CA LYS A 31 -27.61 2.51 -3.16
C LYS A 31 -26.14 2.09 -3.28
N MET A 32 -25.22 3.03 -3.50
CA MET A 32 -23.78 2.76 -3.55
C MET A 32 -23.27 2.25 -2.20
N LYS A 33 -23.67 2.85 -1.08
CA LYS A 33 -23.35 2.37 0.28
C LYS A 33 -23.91 0.97 0.52
N ARG A 34 -25.16 0.69 0.11
CA ARG A 34 -25.76 -0.66 0.19
C ARG A 34 -25.02 -1.65 -0.69
N ALA A 35 -24.64 -1.29 -1.92
CA ALA A 35 -23.87 -2.15 -2.82
C ALA A 35 -22.45 -2.42 -2.30
N ALA A 36 -21.77 -1.41 -1.75
CA ALA A 36 -20.47 -1.54 -1.10
C ALA A 36 -20.53 -2.41 0.16
N ALA A 37 -21.62 -2.33 0.93
CA ALA A 37 -21.88 -3.21 2.08
C ALA A 37 -22.33 -4.62 1.67
N ALA A 38 -23.01 -4.75 0.52
CA ALA A 38 -23.49 -6.01 -0.03
C ALA A 38 -22.43 -6.77 -0.82
N GLN A 39 -21.34 -6.11 -1.26
CA GLN A 39 -20.13 -6.78 -1.71
C GLN A 39 -19.76 -7.80 -0.63
N PRO A 40 -19.86 -9.10 -0.93
CA PRO A 40 -19.54 -10.09 0.05
C PRO A 40 -18.05 -9.94 0.31
N GLY A 41 -17.69 -9.31 1.43
CA GLY A 41 -16.55 -9.78 2.20
C GLY A 41 -16.67 -11.31 2.18
N ASN A 42 -15.60 -11.99 1.81
CA ASN A 42 -15.45 -13.41 1.43
C ASN A 42 -15.93 -14.44 2.49
N ASN A 43 -16.95 -14.11 3.27
CA ASN A 43 -17.41 -14.62 4.55
C ASN A 43 -18.92 -14.96 4.52
N LYS A 44 -19.48 -15.27 3.36
CA LYS A 44 -20.78 -15.97 3.26
C LYS A 44 -20.76 -17.18 2.33
N VAL A 45 -19.59 -17.78 2.10
CA VAL A 45 -19.58 -19.24 1.96
C VAL A 45 -19.76 -19.76 3.38
N PHE A 46 -21.02 -19.88 3.81
CA PHE A 46 -21.37 -20.65 4.99
C PHE A 46 -20.79 -22.04 4.75
N SER A 47 -19.63 -22.30 5.34
CA SER A 47 -19.03 -23.62 5.36
C SER A 47 -20.08 -24.51 6.00
N ARG A 48 -20.79 -25.30 5.19
CA ARG A 48 -21.39 -26.53 5.68
C ARG A 48 -20.21 -27.28 6.30
N LYS A 49 -20.06 -27.16 7.62
CA LYS A 49 -19.10 -27.95 8.40
C LYS A 49 -19.60 -29.39 8.32
N THR A 50 -19.42 -30.02 7.18
CA THR A 50 -19.43 -31.48 7.11
C THR A 50 -18.41 -31.94 8.13
N LYS A 51 -18.80 -32.83 9.04
CA LYS A 51 -17.94 -33.46 10.06
C LYS A 51 -16.88 -34.38 9.40
N ALA A 52 -16.24 -33.92 8.33
CA ALA A 52 -15.17 -34.62 7.67
C ALA A 52 -13.92 -34.47 8.54
N ILE A 53 -13.45 -35.59 9.09
CA ILE A 53 -12.16 -35.66 9.78
C ILE A 53 -11.09 -35.33 8.74
N LYS A 54 -10.48 -34.16 8.86
CA LYS A 54 -9.43 -33.72 7.94
C LYS A 54 -8.12 -34.41 8.29
N ILE A 55 -7.75 -35.43 7.52
CA ILE A 55 -6.45 -36.10 7.65
C ILE A 55 -5.35 -35.10 7.26
N ILE A 56 -4.47 -34.77 8.21
CA ILE A 56 -3.35 -33.85 8.02
C ILE A 56 -2.09 -34.67 7.73
N LYS A 57 -1.49 -34.49 6.55
CA LYS A 57 -0.22 -35.15 6.18
C LYS A 57 0.90 -34.87 7.20
N PRO A 58 1.78 -35.84 7.52
CA PRO A 58 2.88 -35.68 8.49
C PRO A 58 3.84 -34.53 8.15
N GLU A 59 4.13 -34.32 6.86
CA GLU A 59 4.91 -33.17 6.35
C GLU A 59 4.38 -31.81 6.83
N LYS A 60 3.06 -31.68 7.02
CA LYS A 60 2.45 -30.44 7.51
C LYS A 60 2.78 -30.19 8.97
N PHE A 61 2.98 -31.22 9.78
CA PHE A 61 3.42 -31.07 11.17
C PHE A 61 4.90 -30.71 11.24
N LEU A 62 5.75 -31.40 10.48
CA LEU A 62 7.18 -31.10 10.41
C LEU A 62 7.43 -29.67 9.94
N SER A 63 6.78 -29.26 8.84
CA SER A 63 6.88 -27.88 8.34
C SER A 63 6.30 -26.83 9.29
N ARG A 64 5.41 -27.20 10.23
CA ARG A 64 4.94 -26.27 11.28
C ARG A 64 5.97 -26.15 12.40
N ALA A 65 6.55 -27.27 12.81
CA ALA A 65 7.59 -27.31 13.84
C ALA A 65 8.83 -26.53 13.39
N THR A 66 9.29 -26.73 12.16
CA THR A 66 10.45 -26.00 11.61
C THR A 66 10.19 -24.50 11.51
N SER A 67 9.01 -24.07 11.04
CA SER A 67 8.64 -22.64 11.04
C SER A 67 8.69 -22.06 12.46
N ARG A 68 8.10 -22.74 13.46
CA ARG A 68 8.12 -22.28 14.85
C ARG A 68 9.56 -22.13 15.38
N ILE A 69 10.41 -23.11 15.13
CA ILE A 69 11.83 -23.09 15.53
C ILE A 69 12.56 -21.92 14.85
N ASN A 70 12.35 -21.73 13.55
CA ASN A 70 12.99 -20.64 12.81
C ASN A 70 12.53 -19.26 13.30
N HIS A 71 11.24 -19.10 13.63
CA HIS A 71 10.72 -17.87 14.21
C HIS A 71 11.30 -17.59 15.59
N GLU A 72 11.39 -18.60 16.46
CA GLU A 72 11.99 -18.46 17.79
C GLU A 72 13.48 -18.09 17.68
N ARG A 73 14.21 -18.75 16.78
CA ARG A 73 15.60 -18.42 16.50
C ARG A 73 15.74 -16.98 15.99
N ARG A 74 14.85 -16.53 15.10
CA ARG A 74 14.82 -15.15 14.60
C ARG A 74 14.51 -14.14 15.70
N PHE A 75 13.53 -14.42 16.57
CA PHE A 75 13.19 -13.56 17.71
C PHE A 75 14.37 -13.40 18.67
N LYS A 76 15.02 -14.51 19.06
CA LYS A 76 16.22 -14.48 19.90
C LYS A 76 17.36 -13.70 19.23
N ARG A 77 17.54 -13.86 17.91
CA ARG A 77 18.53 -13.13 17.12
C ARG A 77 18.29 -11.62 17.12
N VAL A 78 17.07 -11.16 16.88
CA VAL A 78 16.72 -9.73 16.85
C VAL A 78 16.85 -9.10 18.26
N ASN A 79 16.46 -9.84 19.31
CA ASN A 79 16.56 -9.36 20.69
C ASN A 79 17.98 -9.40 21.26
N LYS A 80 18.87 -10.25 20.73
CA LYS A 80 20.27 -10.31 21.17
C LYS A 80 20.99 -9.03 20.73
N LYS A 81 21.18 -8.10 21.67
CA LYS A 81 21.80 -6.76 21.49
C LYS A 81 23.07 -6.75 20.60
N GLY A 82 23.86 -7.83 20.58
CA GLY A 82 25.14 -7.92 19.85
C GLY A 82 25.07 -8.09 18.32
N MET A 83 23.94 -8.49 17.72
CA MET A 83 23.84 -8.58 16.24
C MET A 83 23.32 -7.32 15.56
N GLN A 84 22.83 -6.34 16.31
CA GLN A 84 22.40 -5.04 15.76
C GLN A 84 23.55 -4.27 15.09
N LYS A 85 24.80 -4.60 15.45
CA LYS A 85 26.03 -4.07 14.85
C LYS A 85 26.55 -4.87 13.65
N ARG A 86 26.01 -6.07 13.38
CA ARG A 86 26.48 -6.99 12.31
C ARG A 86 25.62 -6.97 11.05
N ALA A 87 24.35 -6.55 11.13
CA ALA A 87 23.63 -6.17 9.92
C ALA A 87 24.38 -4.97 9.35
N SER A 88 24.94 -5.14 8.16
CA SER A 88 25.72 -4.10 7.50
C SER A 88 24.87 -2.83 7.41
N ASN A 89 25.26 -1.79 8.15
CA ASN A 89 24.73 -0.43 7.94
C ASN A 89 25.25 0.16 6.61
N SER A 90 26.07 -0.56 5.86
CA SER A 90 26.48 -0.15 4.53
C SER A 90 25.31 -0.28 3.56
N LYS A 91 25.06 0.78 2.81
CA LYS A 91 24.15 0.78 1.67
C LYS A 91 24.66 -0.28 0.68
N VAL A 92 23.80 -1.23 0.31
CA VAL A 92 24.12 -2.20 -0.74
C VAL A 92 23.57 -1.61 -2.03
N VAL A 93 24.45 -1.33 -2.98
CA VAL A 93 24.09 -0.82 -4.30
C VAL A 93 24.25 -1.98 -5.27
N GLU A 94 23.19 -2.31 -6.01
CA GLU A 94 23.28 -3.20 -7.17
C GLU A 94 22.92 -2.43 -8.43
N ASP A 95 23.57 -2.82 -9.51
CA ASP A 95 23.40 -2.23 -10.83
C ASP A 95 22.26 -2.95 -11.56
N GLN A 96 21.20 -2.21 -11.92
CA GLN A 96 20.09 -2.75 -12.70
C GLN A 96 20.20 -2.29 -14.16
N ILE A 97 20.19 -3.26 -15.08
CA ILE A 97 20.16 -3.02 -16.52
C ILE A 97 18.72 -2.65 -16.92
N VAL A 98 18.50 -1.44 -17.44
CA VAL A 98 17.22 -1.00 -17.97
C VAL A 98 17.30 -0.99 -19.50
N THR A 99 16.48 -1.79 -20.16
CA THR A 99 16.27 -1.74 -21.61
C THR A 99 15.27 -0.63 -21.89
N VAL A 100 15.69 0.42 -22.60
CA VAL A 100 14.79 1.51 -23.05
C VAL A 100 13.98 0.98 -24.23
N GLU A 101 12.67 0.79 -24.07
CA GLU A 101 11.78 0.58 -25.22
C GLU A 101 11.43 1.96 -25.80
N GLU A 102 11.84 2.19 -27.05
CA GLU A 102 11.64 3.43 -27.80
C GLU A 102 10.15 3.74 -27.97
N GLY A 103 9.69 4.83 -27.35
CA GLY A 103 8.28 5.18 -27.39
C GLY A 103 7.97 6.61 -26.97
N ASP A 104 8.87 7.56 -27.21
CA ASP A 104 8.55 9.00 -27.16
C ASP A 104 9.39 9.75 -28.21
N GLU A 105 8.86 9.80 -29.44
CA GLU A 105 9.38 10.63 -30.52
C GLU A 105 9.16 12.11 -30.19
N ARG A 106 10.21 12.82 -29.74
CA ARG A 106 10.52 14.23 -30.09
C ARG A 106 11.70 14.76 -29.27
N THR A 107 12.91 14.61 -29.81
CA THR A 107 13.80 15.73 -30.22
C THR A 107 15.07 15.13 -30.81
N LEU A 108 15.21 15.25 -32.13
CA LEU A 108 16.40 14.93 -32.92
C LEU A 108 17.44 16.06 -32.79
N ALA A 109 18.66 15.75 -32.35
CA ALA A 109 19.90 16.28 -32.94
C ALA A 109 21.17 15.55 -32.42
N VAL A 110 21.69 14.67 -33.28
CA VAL A 110 23.11 14.39 -33.57
C VAL A 110 23.99 13.79 -32.47
N ALA A 111 24.25 12.49 -32.58
CA ALA A 111 25.57 11.93 -32.96
C ALA A 111 25.43 10.43 -33.27
N GLU A 112 25.82 10.03 -34.49
CA GLU A 112 25.80 8.65 -34.98
C GLU A 112 27.02 7.88 -34.45
N GLY A 113 26.80 6.63 -34.00
CA GLY A 113 27.87 5.66 -33.71
C GLY A 113 27.58 4.70 -32.54
N GLU A 114 26.94 3.58 -32.85
CA GLU A 114 27.13 2.21 -32.28
C GLU A 114 27.46 2.04 -30.78
N GLU A 115 26.43 1.88 -29.96
CA GLU A 115 26.08 0.70 -29.14
C GLU A 115 24.83 1.11 -28.34
N GLU A 116 23.78 0.27 -28.30
CA GLU A 116 22.56 0.55 -27.55
C GLU A 116 22.89 0.56 -26.05
N ASP A 117 23.30 1.73 -25.55
CA ASP A 117 23.75 1.94 -24.19
C ASP A 117 22.61 1.68 -23.21
N ALA A 118 22.51 0.43 -22.75
CA ALA A 118 21.71 0.06 -21.59
C ALA A 118 22.23 0.88 -20.40
N THR A 119 21.56 2.00 -20.13
CA THR A 119 21.97 2.91 -19.06
C THR A 119 21.86 2.17 -17.74
N THR A 120 23.01 1.89 -17.12
CA THR A 120 23.08 1.21 -15.83
C THR A 120 22.79 2.23 -14.74
N ILE A 121 21.64 2.11 -14.10
CA ILE A 121 21.25 3.00 -12.99
C ILE A 121 21.57 2.27 -11.68
N PRO A 122 22.46 2.80 -10.82
CA PRO A 122 22.72 2.20 -9.51
C PRO A 122 21.47 2.34 -8.65
N ARG A 123 20.91 1.22 -8.17
CA ARG A 123 19.79 1.22 -7.24
C ARG A 123 20.21 0.75 -5.86
N ALA A 124 19.64 1.36 -4.83
CA ALA A 124 19.80 0.91 -3.47
C ALA A 124 18.96 -0.36 -3.23
N ASN A 125 19.61 -1.44 -2.85
CA ASN A 125 18.95 -2.70 -2.52
C ASN A 125 18.39 -2.74 -1.11
N ASN A 126 18.81 -1.83 -0.24
CA ASN A 126 18.35 -1.76 1.13
C ASN A 126 17.83 -0.36 1.49
N SER A 127 16.83 -0.32 2.36
CA SER A 127 16.23 0.91 2.91
C SER A 127 17.14 1.59 3.95
N VAL A 128 18.42 1.22 4.04
CA VAL A 128 19.34 1.73 5.05
C VAL A 128 19.72 3.18 4.70
N GLY A 129 19.38 4.10 5.59
CA GLY A 129 19.57 5.55 5.39
C GLY A 129 18.35 6.27 4.82
N ALA A 130 17.23 5.57 4.59
CA ALA A 130 15.97 6.22 4.24
C ALA A 130 15.28 6.79 5.49
N ASN A 131 14.50 7.87 5.31
CA ASN A 131 13.71 8.47 6.40
C ASN A 131 12.36 7.75 6.58
N ILE A 132 11.76 7.30 5.47
CA ILE A 132 10.45 6.67 5.40
C ILE A 132 10.55 5.32 4.70
N VAL A 133 9.69 4.38 5.14
CA VAL A 133 9.48 3.10 4.50
C VAL A 133 7.99 2.82 4.36
N PHE A 134 7.58 2.29 3.21
CA PHE A 134 6.25 1.74 3.03
C PHE A 134 6.29 0.24 3.31
N ALA A 135 5.39 -0.26 4.17
CA ALA A 135 5.34 -1.66 4.55
C ALA A 135 4.01 -2.28 4.13
N ILE A 136 4.06 -3.43 3.45
CA ILE A 136 2.91 -4.16 2.93
C ILE A 136 2.91 -5.58 3.49
N ARG A 137 1.78 -6.01 4.04
CA ARG A 137 1.63 -7.39 4.51
C ARG A 137 1.24 -8.34 3.38
N ILE A 138 2.11 -9.29 3.02
CA ILE A 138 1.89 -10.17 1.86
C ILE A 138 1.31 -11.53 2.25
N ARG A 139 1.69 -12.07 3.41
CA ARG A 139 1.31 -13.45 3.77
C ARG A 139 -0.07 -13.55 4.39
N ASN A 140 -0.92 -14.36 3.75
CA ASN A 140 -2.22 -14.77 4.27
C ASN A 140 -2.09 -16.07 5.07
N GLU A 141 -1.89 -15.95 6.37
CA GLU A 141 -1.72 -17.15 7.19
C GLU A 141 -3.05 -17.72 7.69
N LYS A 142 -3.35 -18.95 7.25
CA LYS A 142 -4.15 -19.93 8.01
C LYS A 142 -3.32 -20.61 9.13
N ARG A 143 -2.01 -20.35 9.20
CA ARG A 143 -1.05 -20.92 10.16
C ARG A 143 -0.84 -19.96 11.33
N ALA A 144 -0.51 -20.50 12.49
CA ALA A 144 -0.43 -19.73 13.74
C ALA A 144 0.78 -18.78 13.72
N ILE A 145 0.54 -17.50 13.39
CA ILE A 145 1.48 -16.41 13.59
C ILE A 145 1.94 -16.44 15.06
N PRO A 146 3.25 -16.46 15.36
CA PRO A 146 3.75 -16.32 16.72
C PRO A 146 3.17 -15.07 17.41
N ALA A 147 2.82 -15.18 18.70
CA ALA A 147 2.11 -14.09 19.39
C ALA A 147 2.91 -12.78 19.42
N ASN A 148 4.23 -12.85 19.55
CA ASN A 148 5.15 -11.72 19.46
C ASN A 148 5.09 -11.01 18.10
N VAL A 149 5.05 -11.75 17.01
CA VAL A 149 4.94 -11.21 15.64
C VAL A 149 3.56 -10.59 15.42
N LYS A 150 2.50 -11.26 15.88
CA LYS A 150 1.13 -10.72 15.79
C LYS A 150 1.01 -9.39 16.54
N ARG A 151 1.63 -9.28 17.73
CA ARG A 151 1.71 -8.03 18.49
C ARG A 151 2.49 -6.96 17.73
N ALA A 152 3.63 -7.30 17.12
CA ALA A 152 4.43 -6.36 16.33
C ALA A 152 3.68 -5.84 15.09
N LEU A 153 3.04 -6.73 14.31
CA LEU A 153 2.18 -6.34 13.18
C LEU A 153 0.99 -5.48 13.63
N GLY A 154 0.42 -5.77 14.79
CA GLY A 154 -0.65 -4.98 15.40
C GLY A 154 -0.23 -3.54 15.71
N ARG A 155 0.99 -3.34 16.20
CA ARG A 155 1.56 -1.99 16.45
C ARG A 155 1.79 -1.21 15.16
N MET A 156 2.26 -1.88 14.10
CA MET A 156 2.43 -1.28 12.77
C MET A 156 1.11 -1.10 12.00
N ARG A 157 -0.03 -1.49 12.56
CA ARG A 157 -1.37 -1.42 11.95
C ARG A 157 -1.58 -2.34 10.73
N LEU A 158 -0.70 -3.32 10.52
CA LEU A 158 -0.77 -4.31 9.44
C LEU A 158 -1.60 -5.55 9.84
N ARG A 159 -2.91 -5.36 10.02
CA ARG A 159 -3.81 -6.39 10.57
C ARG A 159 -4.32 -7.38 9.54
N ASN A 160 -4.64 -6.90 8.34
CA ASN A 160 -5.10 -7.74 7.24
C ASN A 160 -4.00 -7.91 6.19
N VAL A 161 -4.24 -8.84 5.28
CA VAL A 161 -3.33 -9.11 4.16
C VAL A 161 -3.56 -8.07 3.08
N ASN A 162 -2.50 -7.69 2.37
CA ASN A 162 -2.44 -6.60 1.40
C ASN A 162 -2.86 -5.25 2.00
N GLU A 163 -2.67 -5.08 3.31
CA GLU A 163 -2.68 -3.75 3.90
C GLU A 163 -1.28 -3.15 3.84
N GLY A 164 -1.21 -1.88 3.46
CA GLY A 164 -0.01 -1.07 3.37
C GLY A 164 -0.06 0.09 4.36
N VAL A 165 1.07 0.41 5.00
CA VAL A 165 1.21 1.52 5.95
C VAL A 165 2.56 2.21 5.76
N PHE A 166 2.58 3.54 5.82
CA PHE A 166 3.82 4.32 5.90
C PHE A 166 4.37 4.31 7.32
N LEU A 167 5.66 4.03 7.46
CA LEU A 167 6.36 3.97 8.73
C LEU A 167 7.61 4.85 8.67
N ARG A 168 7.87 5.59 9.75
CA ARG A 168 9.15 6.26 9.94
C ARG A 168 10.25 5.23 10.16
N TYR A 169 11.35 5.37 9.45
CA TYR A 169 12.45 4.42 9.48
C TYR A 169 13.43 4.70 10.64
N ASP A 170 12.95 4.47 11.85
CA ASP A 170 13.77 4.58 13.06
C ASP A 170 14.50 3.27 13.39
N GLU A 171 15.49 3.33 14.29
CA GLU A 171 16.15 2.13 14.80
C GLU A 171 15.16 1.13 15.44
N TYR A 172 14.10 1.65 16.09
CA TYR A 172 13.04 0.83 16.66
C TYR A 172 12.17 0.16 15.59
N THR A 173 11.71 0.94 14.60
CA THR A 173 10.91 0.42 13.48
C THR A 173 11.71 -0.60 12.70
N ARG A 174 12.99 -0.36 12.43
CA ARG A 174 13.91 -1.30 11.78
C ARG A 174 14.00 -2.63 12.52
N LYS A 175 14.16 -2.62 13.85
CA LYS A 175 14.14 -3.85 14.67
C LYS A 175 12.80 -4.57 14.56
N GLY A 176 11.70 -3.83 14.57
CA GLY A 176 10.36 -4.37 14.36
C GLY A 176 10.18 -5.01 12.99
N LEU A 177 10.63 -4.34 11.93
CA LEU A 177 10.59 -4.81 10.54
C LEU A 177 11.42 -6.09 10.38
N HIS A 178 12.62 -6.16 10.96
CA HIS A 178 13.38 -7.40 10.99
C HIS A 178 12.70 -8.52 11.77
N LEU A 179 11.83 -8.24 12.74
CA LEU A 179 11.06 -9.31 13.38
C LEU A 179 9.95 -9.83 12.45
N VAL A 180 9.28 -8.94 11.72
CA VAL A 180 8.12 -9.24 10.87
C VAL A 180 8.44 -9.48 9.39
N GLU A 181 9.71 -9.41 9.01
CA GLU A 181 10.22 -9.55 7.64
C GLU A 181 9.63 -10.75 6.87
N PRO A 182 9.44 -11.96 7.46
CA PRO A 182 8.83 -13.05 6.73
C PRO A 182 7.38 -12.80 6.28
N TRP A 183 6.67 -11.83 6.85
CA TRP A 183 5.26 -11.55 6.57
C TRP A 183 5.04 -10.26 5.78
N VAL A 184 6.05 -9.39 5.76
CA VAL A 184 5.97 -8.01 5.29
C VAL A 184 7.04 -7.78 4.24
N VAL A 185 6.66 -7.14 3.14
CA VAL A 185 7.61 -6.46 2.26
C VAL A 185 7.64 -5.01 2.62
N TYR A 186 8.83 -4.43 2.64
CA TYR A 186 8.99 -3.02 2.90
C TYR A 186 10.12 -2.44 2.06
N GLY A 187 10.06 -1.14 1.78
CA GLY A 187 11.00 -0.47 0.90
C GLY A 187 10.74 1.04 0.88
N VAL A 188 11.57 1.76 0.15
CA VAL A 188 11.53 3.22 0.08
C VAL A 188 10.56 3.65 -1.01
N PRO A 189 9.48 4.37 -0.67
CA PRO A 189 8.55 4.88 -1.67
C PRO A 189 9.05 6.22 -2.24
N SER A 190 8.89 6.44 -3.55
CA SER A 190 9.08 7.76 -4.17
C SER A 190 7.89 8.69 -3.88
N LYS A 191 8.12 10.01 -3.90
CA LYS A 191 7.08 11.03 -3.74
C LYS A 191 5.92 10.81 -4.71
N ALA A 192 6.20 10.50 -5.98
CA ALA A 192 5.17 10.24 -6.99
C ALA A 192 4.28 9.03 -6.62
N THR A 193 4.89 7.96 -6.12
CA THR A 193 4.19 6.75 -5.68
C THR A 193 3.31 7.04 -4.47
N ILE A 194 3.77 7.87 -3.52
CA ILE A 194 2.96 8.29 -2.37
C ILE A 194 1.74 9.07 -2.84
N THR A 195 1.91 10.03 -3.76
CA THR A 195 0.83 10.82 -4.33
C THR A 195 -0.23 9.94 -5.00
N ASP A 196 0.20 9.01 -5.86
CA ASP A 196 -0.71 8.09 -6.56
C ASP A 196 -1.47 7.19 -5.60
N LEU A 197 -0.79 6.71 -4.55
CA LEU A 197 -1.36 5.82 -3.56
C LEU A 197 -2.41 6.54 -2.71
N LEU A 198 -2.15 7.79 -2.31
CA LEU A 198 -3.15 8.63 -1.62
C LEU A 198 -4.33 8.95 -2.52
N LYS A 199 -4.11 9.36 -3.77
CA LYS A 199 -5.20 9.69 -4.69
C LYS A 199 -6.11 8.50 -5.03
N ARG A 200 -5.53 7.32 -5.26
CA ARG A 200 -6.28 6.12 -5.70
C ARG A 200 -6.87 5.31 -4.56
N ARG A 201 -6.15 5.22 -3.43
CA ARG A 201 -6.46 4.29 -2.33
C ARG A 201 -6.53 4.98 -0.97
N GLY A 202 -6.35 6.29 -0.90
CA GLY A 202 -6.40 7.09 0.32
C GLY A 202 -7.75 7.06 1.01
N HIS A 203 -7.73 6.74 2.29
CA HIS A 203 -8.89 6.84 3.16
C HIS A 203 -8.45 7.46 4.47
N LEU A 204 -9.30 8.32 5.02
CA LEU A 204 -9.11 9.00 6.28
C LEU A 204 -9.83 8.23 7.39
N LYS A 205 -9.31 8.36 8.60
CA LYS A 205 -9.90 7.84 9.83
C LYS A 205 -10.52 9.01 10.61
N ILE A 206 -11.79 9.27 10.35
CA ILE A 206 -12.59 10.31 11.02
C ILE A 206 -13.58 9.60 11.94
N ASP A 207 -13.61 9.96 13.24
CA ASP A 207 -14.51 9.35 14.23
C ASP A 207 -14.54 7.81 14.21
N THR A 208 -13.38 7.19 13.98
CA THR A 208 -13.18 5.73 13.79
C THR A 208 -13.84 5.12 12.55
N GLN A 209 -14.51 5.92 11.74
CA GLN A 209 -15.04 5.54 10.44
C GLN A 209 -13.98 5.71 9.35
N ARG A 210 -14.14 4.94 8.28
CA ARG A 210 -13.28 4.98 7.09
C ARG A 210 -13.96 5.84 6.04
N VAL A 211 -13.42 7.03 5.79
CA VAL A 211 -13.95 8.00 4.83
C VAL A 211 -12.99 8.08 3.64
N PRO A 212 -13.45 8.01 2.37
CA PRO A 212 -12.57 8.20 1.23
C PRO A 212 -12.03 9.62 1.19
N LEU A 213 -10.79 9.79 0.72
CA LEU A 213 -10.20 11.10 0.53
C LEU A 213 -10.68 11.70 -0.81
N THR A 214 -11.79 12.43 -0.79
CA THR A 214 -12.39 13.08 -1.98
C THR A 214 -12.09 14.56 -2.03
N ASP A 215 -12.28 15.26 -0.92
CA ASP A 215 -12.25 16.72 -0.85
C ASP A 215 -11.19 17.20 0.14
N ASN A 216 -10.52 18.32 -0.21
CA ASN A 216 -9.51 18.94 0.66
C ASN A 216 -10.12 19.52 1.93
N THR A 217 -11.41 19.86 1.93
CA THR A 217 -12.12 20.41 3.10
C THR A 217 -12.06 19.46 4.30
N LEU A 218 -12.10 18.15 4.06
CA LEU A 218 -11.98 17.13 5.12
C LEU A 218 -10.58 17.08 5.74
N ILE A 219 -9.56 17.47 4.98
CA ILE A 219 -8.19 17.59 5.51
C ILE A 219 -8.09 18.86 6.33
N GLU A 220 -8.54 19.99 5.80
CA GLU A 220 -8.52 21.29 6.48
C GLU A 220 -9.22 21.21 7.85
N GLU A 221 -10.43 20.65 7.91
CA GLU A 221 -11.21 20.58 9.15
C GLU A 221 -10.52 19.77 10.26
N HIS A 222 -9.74 18.74 9.92
CA HIS A 222 -9.13 17.82 10.89
C HIS A 222 -7.62 18.00 11.10
N MET A 223 -6.93 18.66 10.16
CA MET A 223 -5.47 18.80 10.15
C MET A 223 -5.01 20.27 10.03
N SER A 224 -5.92 21.25 10.08
CA SER A 224 -5.56 22.67 10.06
C SER A 224 -4.62 23.04 11.22
N ASP A 225 -4.80 22.45 12.40
CA ASP A 225 -3.91 22.64 13.57
C ASP A 225 -2.45 22.23 13.30
N TYR A 226 -2.23 21.33 12.34
CA TYR A 226 -0.91 20.84 11.93
C TYR A 226 -0.39 21.51 10.66
N ASN A 227 -1.01 22.62 10.23
CA ASN A 227 -0.67 23.38 9.03
C ASN A 227 -0.74 22.55 7.73
N MET A 228 -1.71 21.64 7.64
CA MET A 228 -1.97 20.85 6.43
C MET A 228 -3.34 21.22 5.88
N LEU A 229 -3.35 21.78 4.67
CA LEU A 229 -4.56 22.26 4.03
C LEU A 229 -4.99 21.31 2.91
N CYS A 230 -4.03 20.69 2.22
CA CYS A 230 -4.33 19.86 1.06
C CYS A 230 -3.66 18.48 1.11
N VAL A 231 -4.03 17.63 0.15
CA VAL A 231 -3.43 16.30 -0.02
C VAL A 231 -1.92 16.40 -0.27
N GLU A 232 -1.45 17.44 -0.96
CA GLU A 232 -0.03 17.61 -1.27
C GLU A 232 0.80 17.89 0.00
N ASP A 233 0.25 18.63 0.97
CA ASP A 233 0.91 18.87 2.26
C ASP A 233 1.10 17.56 3.03
N ILE A 234 0.09 16.68 2.98
CA ILE A 234 0.18 15.33 3.55
C ILE A 234 1.27 14.51 2.87
N VAL A 235 1.34 14.55 1.52
CA VAL A 235 2.39 13.85 0.76
C VAL A 235 3.77 14.37 1.14
N HIS A 236 3.93 15.69 1.25
CA HIS A 236 5.18 16.32 1.63
C HIS A 236 5.60 15.89 3.05
N GLU A 237 4.68 15.95 4.02
CA GLU A 237 4.95 15.55 5.40
C GLU A 237 5.34 14.08 5.51
N LEU A 238 4.68 13.20 4.74
CA LEU A 238 5.03 11.78 4.69
C LEU A 238 6.42 11.56 4.10
N HIS A 239 6.74 12.19 2.97
CA HIS A 239 8.01 11.99 2.28
C HIS A 239 9.20 12.57 3.07
N SER A 240 9.04 13.80 3.58
CA SER A 240 10.07 14.50 4.35
C SER A 240 10.22 13.97 5.77
N VAL A 241 9.19 13.28 6.30
CA VAL A 241 9.12 12.82 7.69
C VAL A 241 9.25 13.99 8.67
N GLY A 242 8.28 14.90 8.60
CA GLY A 242 8.22 16.06 9.49
C GLY A 242 7.81 15.71 10.94
N GLU A 243 7.57 16.76 11.73
CA GLU A 243 7.24 16.65 13.14
C GLU A 243 5.88 15.98 13.39
N TYR A 244 4.92 16.20 12.48
CA TYR A 244 3.54 15.73 12.59
C TYR A 244 3.28 14.41 11.86
N PHE A 245 4.34 13.71 11.43
CA PHE A 245 4.26 12.42 10.75
C PHE A 245 3.43 11.37 11.54
N GLY A 246 3.53 11.39 12.89
CA GLY A 246 2.79 10.46 13.75
C GLY A 246 1.27 10.68 13.67
N GLN A 247 0.84 11.93 13.62
CA GLN A 247 -0.54 12.37 13.52
C GLN A 247 -1.09 12.03 12.14
N VAL A 248 -0.36 12.39 11.08
CA VAL A 248 -0.71 12.08 9.68
C VAL A 248 -0.82 10.58 9.44
N SER A 249 0.18 9.83 9.88
CA SER A 249 0.14 8.37 9.72
C SER A 249 -1.06 7.77 10.46
N THR A 250 -1.41 8.25 11.65
CA THR A 250 -2.58 7.79 12.41
C THR A 250 -3.90 8.15 11.74
N PHE A 251 -3.99 9.37 11.19
CA PHE A 251 -5.13 9.90 10.46
C PHE A 251 -5.42 9.10 9.18
N LEU A 252 -4.38 8.69 8.45
CA LEU A 252 -4.53 7.82 7.30
C LEU A 252 -4.94 6.41 7.73
N TRP A 253 -6.00 5.88 7.14
CA TRP A 253 -6.37 4.48 7.29
C TRP A 253 -5.38 3.59 6.53
N PRO A 254 -5.01 2.40 7.04
CA PRO A 254 -4.14 1.46 6.31
C PRO A 254 -4.66 1.19 4.89
N PHE A 255 -3.78 1.35 3.90
CA PHE A 255 -4.14 1.25 2.49
C PHE A 255 -4.48 -0.18 2.13
N ARG A 256 -5.67 -0.39 1.58
CA ARG A 256 -6.08 -1.72 1.10
C ARG A 256 -5.68 -1.87 -0.35
N LEU A 257 -4.68 -2.70 -0.58
CA LEU A 257 -4.07 -2.97 -1.89
C LEU A 257 -4.63 -4.24 -2.52
N ALA A 258 -4.48 -4.35 -3.83
CA ALA A 258 -4.71 -5.61 -4.53
C ALA A 258 -3.64 -6.65 -4.15
N ALA A 259 -3.90 -7.92 -4.47
CA ALA A 259 -2.90 -8.97 -4.26
C ALA A 259 -1.86 -8.93 -5.40
N PHE A 260 -0.57 -8.98 -5.06
CA PHE A 260 0.55 -9.00 -6.02
C PHE A 260 0.46 -10.11 -7.08
N SER A 261 -0.15 -11.25 -6.73
CA SER A 261 -0.33 -12.36 -7.65
C SER A 261 -1.69 -12.99 -7.47
N SER A 262 -2.32 -13.32 -8.59
CA SER A 262 -3.61 -13.99 -8.63
C SER A 262 -3.53 -15.38 -8.00
N LYS A 263 -4.61 -15.81 -7.34
CA LYS A 263 -4.73 -17.15 -6.76
C LYS A 263 -4.52 -18.26 -7.81
N PHE A 264 -4.88 -17.98 -9.07
CA PHE A 264 -4.66 -18.89 -10.18
C PHE A 264 -3.17 -19.07 -10.48
N GLN A 265 -2.46 -17.95 -10.65
CA GLN A 265 -1.02 -17.94 -10.90
C GLN A 265 -0.23 -18.65 -9.80
N LYS A 266 -0.57 -18.40 -8.52
CA LYS A 266 0.05 -19.09 -7.39
C LYS A 266 -0.16 -20.60 -7.41
N ARG A 267 -1.33 -21.06 -7.85
CA ARG A 267 -1.66 -22.49 -7.96
C ARG A 267 -0.91 -23.14 -9.11
N VAL A 268 -0.91 -22.50 -10.27
CA VAL A 268 -0.29 -23.03 -11.51
C VAL A 268 1.22 -23.08 -11.38
N LEU A 269 1.84 -22.02 -10.87
CA LEU A 269 3.29 -21.93 -10.68
C LEU A 269 3.77 -22.63 -9.39
N ASN A 270 2.87 -23.31 -8.65
CA ASN A 270 3.15 -23.89 -7.33
C ASN A 270 3.88 -22.93 -6.38
N MET A 271 3.66 -21.63 -6.54
CA MET A 271 4.29 -20.59 -5.71
C MET A 271 3.70 -20.69 -4.30
N LYS A 272 4.47 -21.23 -3.37
CA LYS A 272 4.15 -21.12 -1.95
C LYS A 272 4.27 -19.64 -1.55
N ASP A 273 3.29 -19.12 -0.82
CA ASP A 273 3.28 -17.75 -0.33
C ASP A 273 4.63 -17.41 0.36
N GLY A 274 5.45 -16.59 -0.30
CA GLY A 274 6.75 -16.14 0.18
C GLY A 274 7.88 -17.17 0.13
N GLN A 275 7.94 -18.06 -0.87
CA GLN A 275 9.12 -18.93 -1.09
C GLN A 275 10.22 -18.33 -1.97
N ARG A 276 9.98 -17.21 -2.68
CA ARG A 276 10.95 -16.67 -3.63
C ARG A 276 11.13 -15.17 -3.44
N GLY A 277 12.05 -14.73 -2.57
CA GLY A 277 12.50 -13.31 -2.51
C GLY A 277 11.44 -12.23 -2.21
N ASP A 278 10.15 -12.58 -2.13
CA ASP A 278 9.02 -11.64 -2.08
C ASP A 278 8.75 -11.13 -0.65
N TYR A 279 9.73 -11.12 0.26
CA TYR A 279 9.54 -10.64 1.63
C TYR A 279 10.81 -9.97 2.16
N GLY A 280 10.63 -8.95 2.98
CA GLY A 280 11.71 -8.14 3.52
C GLY A 280 11.95 -6.84 2.76
N ASP A 281 13.20 -6.36 2.84
CA ASP A 281 13.61 -5.09 2.28
C ASP A 281 13.80 -5.20 0.77
N VAL A 282 13.05 -4.41 0.01
CA VAL A 282 13.16 -4.33 -1.46
C VAL A 282 13.79 -3.02 -1.92
N GLY A 283 14.19 -2.15 -0.99
CA GLY A 283 14.83 -0.87 -1.30
C GLY A 283 13.99 -0.02 -2.26
N GLU A 284 14.61 0.42 -3.36
CA GLU A 284 14.02 1.29 -4.38
C GLU A 284 13.06 0.55 -5.34
N SER A 285 13.09 -0.78 -5.40
CA SER A 285 12.16 -1.58 -6.24
C SER A 285 10.72 -1.59 -5.70
N MET A 286 10.48 -0.94 -4.55
CA MET A 286 9.15 -0.80 -3.98
C MET A 286 8.19 -0.05 -4.91
N ASP A 287 8.65 0.95 -5.66
CA ASP A 287 7.79 1.72 -6.56
C ASP A 287 7.18 0.84 -7.66
N ASP A 288 8.00 -0.01 -8.29
CA ASP A 288 7.57 -0.96 -9.32
C ASP A 288 6.56 -1.97 -8.75
N MET A 289 6.74 -2.35 -7.48
CA MET A 289 5.85 -3.26 -6.77
C MET A 289 4.50 -2.61 -6.46
N ILE A 290 4.49 -1.36 -5.99
CA ILE A 290 3.27 -0.60 -5.68
C ILE A 290 2.48 -0.34 -6.97
N ARG A 291 3.13 0.06 -8.06
CA ARG A 291 2.48 0.31 -9.36
C ARG A 291 1.68 -0.89 -9.86
N LYS A 292 2.12 -2.13 -9.57
CA LYS A 292 1.40 -3.37 -9.95
C LYS A 292 0.15 -3.65 -9.11
N VAL A 293 0.00 -3.04 -7.93
CA VAL A 293 -1.11 -3.32 -6.98
C VAL A 293 -2.05 -2.14 -6.72
N LEU A 294 -1.72 -0.95 -7.23
CA LEU A 294 -2.59 0.23 -7.23
C LEU A 294 -3.79 0.03 -8.14
#